data_AF-X1LFM2-F1
#
_entry.id   AF-X1LFM2-F1
#
_cell.length_a   1.000
_cell.length_b   1.000
_cell.length_c   1.000
_cell.angle_alpha   90.00
_cell.angle_beta   90.00
_cell.angle_gamma   90.00
#
_symmetry.space_group_name_H-M   'P 1'
#
loop_
_entity.id
_entity.type
_entity.pdbx_description
1 polymer ?
#
loop_
_entity_poly.entity_id
_entity_poly.type
_entity_poly.pdbx_seq_one_letter_code
_entity_poly.pdbx_strand_id
1 'polypeptide(L)'
;MTILKSYGEFIVVIGGWVPYFLLEAHRPEEVDFAHVGSIDIDLVINPDVIDEAKYETIARMLLKRGYEPSKEILYQFERIVRSDIDGREYTVGIDFLTPQPPKGQRRTHRHRQIQPDLRARNLKGAEIALELNQKVSLVGILPGDGKTELDFKMASLASFFALKGFAFGERYREKDAYDIYALCDYYKEGPVSVAEEIRPKREIDIVKRGLNAIRNRFRSPEAEGPSWAV
;
A
#
# COMPACT_ATOMS: atom_id res chain seq x y z
N MET A 1 8.82 10.21 17.99
CA MET A 1 8.05 9.02 18.41
C MET A 1 7.22 8.49 17.26
N THR A 2 7.28 7.19 16.98
CA THR A 2 6.47 6.48 15.97
C THR A 2 5.07 6.16 16.51
N ILE A 3 4.02 6.38 15.72
CA ILE A 3 2.62 6.31 16.22
C ILE A 3 2.13 4.87 16.36
N LEU A 4 2.18 4.06 15.29
CA LEU A 4 1.52 2.75 15.24
C LEU A 4 2.44 1.55 15.50
N LYS A 5 3.62 1.78 16.10
CA LYS A 5 4.64 0.74 16.28
C LYS A 5 4.12 -0.48 17.06
N SER A 6 3.26 -0.29 18.06
CA SER A 6 2.65 -1.38 18.83
C SER A 6 1.73 -2.29 18.01
N TYR A 7 1.27 -1.83 16.85
CA TYR A 7 0.41 -2.56 15.93
C TYR A 7 1.16 -3.08 14.69
N GLY A 8 2.48 -2.86 14.58
CA GLY A 8 3.25 -3.15 13.37
C GLY A 8 3.15 -4.59 12.88
N GLU A 9 2.94 -5.55 13.77
CA GLU A 9 2.76 -6.95 13.38
C GLU A 9 1.47 -7.23 12.60
N PHE A 10 0.44 -6.40 12.81
CA PHE A 10 -0.89 -6.54 12.21
C PHE A 10 -1.11 -5.61 11.02
N ILE A 11 -0.12 -4.77 10.67
CA ILE A 11 -0.25 -3.72 9.66
C ILE A 11 0.77 -3.97 8.54
N VAL A 12 0.31 -3.89 7.30
CA VAL A 12 1.17 -3.96 6.11
C VAL A 12 0.91 -2.74 5.23
N VAL A 13 1.98 -2.04 4.87
CA VAL A 13 1.96 -0.94 3.89
C VAL A 13 1.72 -1.51 2.49
N ILE A 14 0.76 -0.95 1.78
CA ILE A 14 0.47 -1.27 0.37
C ILE A 14 0.44 0.03 -0.46
N GLY A 15 -0.12 -0.03 -1.69
CA GLY A 15 -0.39 1.17 -2.47
C GLY A 15 0.84 1.80 -3.11
N GLY A 16 0.79 3.12 -3.34
CA GLY A 16 1.80 3.84 -4.14
C GLY A 16 3.17 4.01 -3.47
N TRP A 17 3.28 3.73 -2.17
CA TRP A 17 4.58 3.73 -1.47
C TRP A 17 5.38 2.45 -1.73
N VAL A 18 4.73 1.35 -2.10
CA VAL A 18 5.42 0.08 -2.42
C VAL A 18 6.39 0.20 -3.59
N PRO A 19 6.00 0.71 -4.78
CA PRO A 19 6.93 0.88 -5.89
C PRO A 19 8.06 1.86 -5.53
N TYR A 20 7.77 2.92 -4.78
CA TYR A 20 8.80 3.85 -4.29
C TYR A 20 9.89 3.12 -3.49
N PHE A 21 9.52 2.41 -2.41
CA PHE A 21 10.52 1.74 -1.57
C PHE A 21 11.24 0.58 -2.26
N LEU A 22 10.55 -0.16 -3.13
CA LEU A 22 11.17 -1.21 -3.93
C LEU A 22 12.24 -0.65 -4.87
N LEU A 23 11.95 0.47 -5.54
CA LEU A 23 12.89 1.10 -6.46
C LEU A 23 14.04 1.77 -5.71
N GLU A 24 13.80 2.42 -4.57
CA GLU A 24 14.88 2.98 -3.76
C GLU A 24 15.85 1.89 -3.24
N ALA A 25 15.35 0.68 -3.00
CA ALA A 25 16.19 -0.43 -2.51
C ALA A 25 16.88 -1.23 -3.63
N HIS A 26 16.35 -1.24 -4.85
CA HIS A 26 16.73 -2.22 -5.87
C HIS A 26 16.95 -1.66 -7.28
N ARG A 27 16.69 -0.38 -7.53
CA ARG A 27 17.01 0.26 -8.82
C ARG A 27 18.55 0.33 -8.99
N PRO A 28 19.11 0.06 -10.18
CA PRO A 28 20.52 0.27 -10.43
C PRO A 28 20.93 1.74 -10.22
N GLU A 29 22.11 1.98 -9.64
CA GLU A 29 22.57 3.33 -9.29
C GLU A 29 22.75 4.24 -10.52
N GLU A 30 23.04 3.65 -11.68
CA GLU A 30 23.20 4.35 -12.97
C GLU A 30 21.89 4.83 -13.59
N VAL A 31 20.73 4.39 -13.08
CA VAL A 31 19.42 4.78 -13.60
C VAL A 31 18.94 6.06 -12.92
N ASP A 32 18.90 7.14 -13.70
CA ASP A 32 18.34 8.44 -13.30
C ASP A 32 16.81 8.46 -13.42
N PHE A 33 16.15 7.70 -12.54
CA PHE A 33 14.70 7.69 -12.40
C PHE A 33 14.32 7.78 -10.93
N ALA A 34 13.42 8.68 -10.56
CA ALA A 34 12.85 8.74 -9.22
C ALA A 34 11.34 8.53 -9.28
N HIS A 35 10.84 7.56 -8.52
CA HIS A 35 9.40 7.32 -8.42
C HIS A 35 8.73 8.51 -7.71
N VAL A 36 7.61 9.01 -8.24
CA VAL A 36 6.95 10.23 -7.71
C VAL A 36 6.36 10.08 -6.30
N GLY A 37 6.19 8.83 -5.84
CA GLY A 37 5.68 8.51 -4.51
C GLY A 37 4.16 8.62 -4.38
N SER A 38 3.69 8.81 -3.16
CA SER A 38 2.25 8.93 -2.85
C SER A 38 2.02 9.94 -1.74
N ILE A 39 0.92 10.69 -1.80
CA ILE A 39 0.51 11.56 -0.69
C ILE A 39 -0.14 10.71 0.41
N ASP A 40 -0.98 9.76 0.01
CA ASP A 40 -1.70 8.88 0.94
C ASP A 40 -0.87 7.66 1.34
N ILE A 41 -1.10 7.18 2.56
CA ILE A 41 -0.51 5.98 3.15
C ILE A 41 -1.60 4.91 3.25
N ASP A 42 -1.50 3.86 2.44
CA ASP A 42 -2.44 2.74 2.43
C ASP A 42 -1.97 1.61 3.38
N LEU A 43 -2.78 1.28 4.38
CA LEU A 43 -2.48 0.27 5.39
C LEU A 43 -3.50 -0.87 5.36
N VAL A 44 -3.06 -2.08 5.05
CA VAL A 44 -3.86 -3.29 5.30
C VAL A 44 -3.70 -3.70 6.75
N ILE A 45 -4.81 -3.79 7.47
CA ILE A 45 -4.88 -4.28 8.85
C ILE A 45 -5.40 -5.72 8.87
N ASN A 46 -4.67 -6.62 9.53
CA ASN A 46 -5.16 -7.94 9.89
C ASN A 46 -6.32 -7.80 10.90
N PRO A 47 -7.54 -8.28 10.59
CA PRO A 47 -8.69 -8.21 11.49
C PRO A 47 -8.48 -8.89 12.85
N ASP A 48 -7.53 -9.81 12.98
CA ASP A 48 -7.18 -10.47 14.26
C ASP A 48 -6.65 -9.48 15.30
N VAL A 49 -6.31 -8.24 14.90
CA VAL A 49 -5.94 -7.15 15.81
C VAL A 49 -7.01 -6.84 16.87
N ILE A 50 -8.27 -7.23 16.62
CA ILE A 50 -9.38 -7.04 17.56
C ILE A 50 -9.20 -7.84 18.85
N ASP A 51 -8.53 -8.99 18.77
CA ASP A 51 -8.29 -9.90 19.89
C ASP A 51 -7.04 -9.51 20.70
N GLU A 52 -6.29 -8.53 20.22
CA GLU A 52 -5.05 -8.09 20.85
C GLU A 52 -5.32 -7.07 21.97
N ALA A 53 -4.96 -7.44 23.20
CA ALA A 53 -5.05 -6.56 24.37
C ALA A 53 -3.96 -5.48 24.34
N LYS A 54 -4.18 -4.41 23.57
CA LYS A 54 -3.33 -3.20 23.61
C LYS A 54 -3.92 -2.14 24.54
N TYR A 55 -3.02 -1.34 25.13
CA TYR A 55 -3.37 -0.24 26.03
C TYR A 55 -4.21 0.85 25.36
N GLU A 56 -4.02 1.06 24.06
CA GLU A 56 -4.66 2.15 23.32
C GLU A 56 -4.99 1.74 21.88
N THR A 57 -6.16 2.13 21.37
CA THR A 57 -6.62 1.87 20.00
C THR A 57 -5.85 2.71 18.98
N ILE A 58 -5.77 2.22 17.73
CA ILE A 58 -5.11 2.91 16.61
C ILE A 58 -5.67 4.33 16.44
N ALA A 59 -7.00 4.47 16.46
CA ALA A 59 -7.67 5.76 16.30
C ALA A 59 -7.25 6.75 17.40
N ARG A 60 -7.20 6.34 18.67
CA ARG A 60 -6.77 7.21 19.77
C ARG A 60 -5.30 7.62 19.66
N MET A 61 -4.42 6.69 19.26
CA MET A 61 -3.00 6.99 19.02
C MET A 61 -2.81 8.04 17.92
N LEU A 62 -3.62 7.97 16.85
CA LEU A 62 -3.62 8.95 15.77
C LEU A 62 -4.14 10.33 16.23
N LEU A 63 -5.28 10.36 16.94
CA LEU A 63 -5.86 11.59 17.49
C LEU A 63 -4.88 12.35 18.38
N LYS A 64 -4.16 11.64 19.28
CA LYS A 64 -3.11 12.23 20.14
C LYS A 64 -1.96 12.86 19.36
N ARG A 65 -1.85 12.59 18.07
CA ARG A 65 -0.78 13.04 17.18
C ARG A 65 -1.27 13.99 16.09
N GLY A 66 -2.47 14.54 16.26
CA GLY A 66 -3.02 15.56 15.39
C GLY A 66 -3.57 15.04 14.07
N TYR A 67 -3.81 13.72 13.97
CA TYR A 67 -4.65 13.18 12.90
C TYR A 67 -6.11 13.26 13.32
N GLU A 68 -7.00 13.57 12.38
CA GLU A 68 -8.44 13.57 12.57
C GLU A 68 -9.11 12.57 11.62
N PRO A 69 -10.23 11.94 11.98
CA PRO A 69 -11.02 11.14 11.04
C PRO A 69 -11.46 12.03 9.88
N SER A 70 -11.26 11.58 8.63
CA SER A 70 -11.66 12.41 7.50
C SER A 70 -13.18 12.54 7.45
N LYS A 71 -13.65 13.71 6.98
CA LYS A 71 -15.10 14.00 6.88
C LYS A 71 -15.76 13.31 5.69
N GLU A 72 -14.97 12.91 4.68
CA GLU A 72 -15.46 12.39 3.41
C GLU A 72 -15.26 10.87 3.29
N ILE A 73 -14.15 10.35 3.82
CA ILE A 73 -13.72 8.96 3.68
C ILE A 73 -13.75 8.29 5.07
N LEU A 74 -14.72 7.38 5.24
CA LEU A 74 -15.04 6.71 6.52
C LEU A 74 -13.92 5.86 7.13
N TYR A 75 -12.92 5.49 6.34
CA TYR A 75 -11.83 4.60 6.73
C TYR A 75 -10.47 5.31 6.69
N GLN A 76 -10.48 6.65 6.65
CA GLN A 76 -9.30 7.48 6.53
C GLN A 76 -9.13 8.39 7.75
N PHE A 77 -7.87 8.59 8.15
CA PHE A 77 -7.46 9.67 9.04
C PHE A 77 -6.56 10.63 8.29
N GLU A 78 -6.69 11.93 8.51
CA GLU A 78 -5.95 12.97 7.80
C GLU A 78 -5.20 13.88 8.78
N ARG A 79 -4.05 14.37 8.35
CA ARG A 79 -3.29 15.39 9.07
C ARG A 79 -2.62 16.34 8.09
N ILE A 80 -2.67 17.63 8.38
CA ILE A 80 -1.90 18.63 7.66
C ILE A 80 -0.44 18.58 8.16
N VAL A 81 0.48 18.37 7.23
CA VAL A 81 1.92 18.32 7.49
C VAL A 81 2.60 19.36 6.61
N ARG A 82 3.45 20.19 7.22
CA ARG A 82 4.32 21.11 6.47
C ARG A 82 5.56 20.35 6.01
N SER A 83 5.83 20.40 4.71
CA SER A 83 6.99 19.80 4.07
C SER A 83 8.24 20.64 4.36
N ASP A 84 9.32 19.97 4.79
CA ASP A 84 10.62 20.61 5.01
C ASP A 84 11.39 20.85 3.69
N ILE A 85 10.90 20.29 2.57
CA ILE A 85 11.55 20.41 1.25
C ILE A 85 11.15 21.72 0.56
N ASP A 86 9.86 22.03 0.55
CA ASP A 86 9.30 23.17 -0.19
C ASP A 86 8.47 24.12 0.69
N GLY A 87 8.37 23.84 1.98
CA GLY A 87 7.67 24.67 2.96
C GLY A 87 6.15 24.65 2.83
N ARG A 88 5.57 23.86 1.91
CA ARG A 88 4.12 23.79 1.65
C ARG A 88 3.42 22.85 2.62
N GLU A 89 2.12 23.08 2.80
CA GLU A 89 1.27 22.20 3.59
C GLU A 89 0.62 21.14 2.69
N TYR A 90 0.69 19.90 3.15
CA TYR A 90 0.08 18.75 2.50
C TYR A 90 -0.88 18.07 3.48
N THR A 91 -2.08 17.74 3.01
CA THR A 91 -2.99 16.86 3.75
C THR A 91 -2.56 15.42 3.50
N VAL A 92 -2.00 14.77 4.52
CA VAL A 92 -1.56 13.37 4.45
C VAL A 92 -2.68 12.48 4.98
N GLY A 93 -3.24 11.65 4.10
CA GLY A 93 -4.24 10.64 4.43
C GLY A 93 -3.62 9.30 4.83
N ILE A 94 -4.23 8.62 5.80
CA ILE A 94 -3.95 7.22 6.15
C ILE A 94 -5.22 6.42 5.90
N ASP A 95 -5.18 5.59 4.85
CA ASP A 95 -6.29 4.73 4.44
C ASP A 95 -6.19 3.37 5.12
N PHE A 96 -7.22 3.00 5.87
CA PHE A 96 -7.33 1.69 6.50
C PHE A 96 -8.11 0.70 5.64
N LEU A 97 -7.44 -0.38 5.27
CA LEU A 97 -7.93 -1.44 4.40
C LEU A 97 -7.87 -2.77 5.16
N THR A 98 -8.70 -3.73 4.77
CA THR A 98 -8.72 -5.07 5.40
C THR A 98 -9.21 -6.13 4.43
N PRO A 99 -8.79 -7.41 4.58
CA PRO A 99 -9.32 -8.49 3.75
C PRO A 99 -10.84 -8.60 3.81
N GLN A 100 -11.44 -9.04 2.70
CA GLN A 100 -12.87 -9.34 2.67
C GLN A 100 -13.18 -10.49 3.66
N PRO A 101 -14.31 -10.43 4.38
CA PRO A 101 -14.71 -11.55 5.23
C PRO A 101 -14.97 -12.80 4.39
N PRO A 102 -14.77 -14.00 4.94
CA PRO A 102 -15.03 -15.26 4.25
C PRO A 102 -16.47 -15.33 3.70
N LYS A 103 -16.63 -16.01 2.55
CA LYS A 103 -17.95 -16.23 1.94
C LYS A 103 -18.90 -16.92 2.93
N GLY A 104 -20.06 -16.34 3.17
CA GLY A 104 -21.11 -16.91 4.05
C GLY A 104 -21.43 -16.09 5.29
N GLN A 105 -20.60 -15.11 5.65
CA GLN A 105 -20.98 -14.09 6.64
C GLN A 105 -21.86 -13.02 5.97
N ARG A 106 -22.98 -12.65 6.62
CA ARG A 106 -24.02 -11.72 6.11
C ARG A 106 -23.42 -10.51 5.39
N ARG A 107 -24.05 -10.10 4.26
CA ARG A 107 -23.82 -8.89 3.44
C ARG A 107 -22.41 -8.31 3.63
N THR A 108 -21.50 -8.56 2.69
CA THR A 108 -20.19 -7.91 2.66
C THR A 108 -20.37 -6.39 2.54
N HIS A 109 -20.52 -5.71 3.67
CA HIS A 109 -20.54 -4.26 3.73
C HIS A 109 -19.23 -3.75 3.13
N ARG A 110 -19.22 -2.58 2.49
CA ARG A 110 -17.98 -2.01 1.91
C ARG A 110 -16.89 -1.77 2.96
N HIS A 111 -17.28 -1.71 4.24
CA HIS A 111 -16.40 -1.46 5.37
C HIS A 111 -16.67 -2.48 6.48
N ARG A 112 -15.66 -2.71 7.31
CA ARG A 112 -15.70 -3.55 8.51
C ARG A 112 -15.22 -2.74 9.70
N GLN A 113 -15.86 -2.93 10.85
CA GLN A 113 -15.36 -2.41 12.13
C GLN A 113 -14.17 -3.26 12.58
N ILE A 114 -13.02 -2.64 12.83
CA ILE A 114 -11.76 -3.31 13.24
C ILE A 114 -11.50 -3.13 14.73
N GLN A 115 -11.69 -1.92 15.25
CA GLN A 115 -11.71 -1.58 16.67
C GLN A 115 -12.96 -0.74 16.94
N PRO A 116 -13.41 -0.51 18.19
CA PRO A 116 -14.64 0.26 18.46
C PRO A 116 -14.70 1.64 17.77
N ASP A 117 -13.55 2.26 17.55
CA ASP A 117 -13.35 3.60 16.97
C ASP A 117 -12.61 3.58 15.62
N LEU A 118 -12.38 2.41 15.02
CA LEU A 118 -11.71 2.26 13.73
C LEU A 118 -12.50 1.38 12.75
N ARG A 119 -12.79 1.92 11.58
CA ARG A 119 -13.32 1.18 10.43
C ARG A 119 -12.24 1.05 9.36
N ALA A 120 -12.26 -0.09 8.67
CA ALA A 120 -11.44 -0.32 7.48
C ALA A 120 -12.32 -0.66 6.29
N ARG A 121 -11.88 -0.29 5.08
CA ARG A 121 -12.53 -0.67 3.84
C ARG A 121 -12.14 -2.10 3.46
N ASN A 122 -13.14 -2.90 3.12
CA ASN A 122 -12.91 -4.24 2.61
C ASN A 122 -12.24 -4.15 1.24
N LEU A 123 -11.03 -4.68 1.13
CA LEU A 123 -10.25 -4.74 -0.09
C LEU A 123 -10.11 -6.20 -0.51
N LYS A 124 -10.68 -6.50 -1.67
CA LYS A 124 -10.50 -7.79 -2.35
C LYS A 124 -9.02 -7.97 -2.65
N GLY A 125 -8.45 -9.10 -2.24
CA GLY A 125 -7.03 -9.31 -2.45
C GLY A 125 -6.16 -9.09 -1.22
N ALA A 126 -6.61 -8.31 -0.24
CA ALA A 126 -5.73 -7.79 0.81
C ALA A 126 -5.11 -8.86 1.70
N GLU A 127 -5.67 -10.06 1.75
CA GLU A 127 -5.08 -11.23 2.42
C GLU A 127 -3.67 -11.54 1.88
N ILE A 128 -3.41 -11.30 0.60
CA ILE A 128 -2.09 -11.58 0.01
C ILE A 128 -1.01 -10.66 0.57
N ALA A 129 -1.34 -9.42 0.93
CA ALA A 129 -0.38 -8.50 1.56
C ALA A 129 -0.01 -8.97 2.97
N LEU A 130 -0.95 -9.58 3.70
CA LEU A 130 -0.68 -10.16 5.02
C LEU A 130 0.18 -11.42 4.92
N GLU A 131 -0.01 -12.23 3.86
CA GLU A 131 0.75 -13.47 3.64
C GLU A 131 2.13 -13.22 3.03
N LEU A 132 2.21 -12.42 1.97
CA LEU A 132 3.43 -12.13 1.21
C LEU A 132 3.82 -10.65 1.40
N ASN A 133 4.46 -10.37 2.52
CA ASN A 133 5.09 -9.09 2.82
C ASN A 133 6.60 -9.26 3.01
N GLN A 134 7.28 -8.13 3.10
CA GLN A 134 8.69 -7.99 3.43
C GLN A 134 8.88 -6.90 4.48
N LYS A 135 9.96 -7.02 5.24
CA LYS A 135 10.36 -6.01 6.21
C LYS A 135 11.15 -4.93 5.50
N VAL A 136 10.81 -3.67 5.75
CA VAL A 136 11.50 -2.49 5.23
C VAL A 136 11.95 -1.63 6.41
N SER A 137 13.18 -1.13 6.35
CA SER A 137 13.74 -0.20 7.33
C SER A 137 13.77 1.21 6.72
N LEU A 138 13.21 2.18 7.43
CA LEU A 138 13.18 3.58 7.01
C LEU A 138 13.86 4.45 8.07
N VAL A 139 14.83 5.24 7.63
CA VAL A 139 15.44 6.31 8.41
C VAL A 139 14.90 7.64 7.91
N GLY A 140 14.41 8.48 8.82
CA GLY A 140 13.84 9.77 8.45
C GLY A 140 13.78 10.75 9.61
N ILE A 141 13.40 11.99 9.30
CA ILE A 141 13.13 13.04 10.28
C ILE A 141 11.62 13.08 10.50
N LEU A 142 11.18 13.10 11.76
CA LEU A 142 9.77 13.18 12.09
C LEU A 142 9.22 14.60 11.85
N PRO A 143 7.91 14.74 11.57
CA PRO A 143 7.28 16.06 11.51
C PRO A 143 7.48 16.82 12.83
N GLY A 144 8.17 17.96 12.76
CA GLY A 144 8.51 18.79 13.92
C GLY A 144 9.83 18.46 14.62
N ASP A 145 10.74 17.74 13.96
CA ASP A 145 12.11 17.39 14.38
C ASP A 145 12.27 15.98 15.03
N GLY A 146 13.51 15.49 15.03
CA GLY A 146 13.93 14.20 15.59
C GLY A 146 14.14 13.13 14.52
N LYS A 147 15.41 12.74 14.32
CA LYS A 147 15.79 11.59 13.48
C LYS A 147 15.32 10.29 14.14
N THR A 148 14.70 9.42 13.36
CA THR A 148 14.25 8.09 13.81
C THR A 148 14.53 7.05 12.75
N GLU A 149 14.58 5.80 13.19
CA GLU A 149 14.54 4.62 12.34
C GLU A 149 13.31 3.78 12.70
N LEU A 150 12.64 3.22 11.70
CA LEU A 150 11.48 2.37 11.87
C LEU A 150 11.53 1.19 10.90
N ASP A 151 11.31 0.00 11.45
CA ASP A 151 10.99 -1.19 10.69
C ASP A 151 9.47 -1.33 10.54
N PHE A 152 9.02 -1.66 9.33
CA PHE A 152 7.61 -1.95 9.05
C PHE A 152 7.45 -3.06 8.01
N LYS A 153 6.26 -3.66 7.96
CA LYS A 153 5.90 -4.64 6.91
C LYS A 153 5.33 -3.92 5.71
N MET A 154 5.79 -4.29 4.53
CA MET A 154 5.32 -3.78 3.24
C MET A 154 4.96 -4.94 2.32
N ALA A 155 3.95 -4.78 1.47
CA ALA A 155 3.64 -5.77 0.44
C ALA A 155 4.90 -6.14 -0.37
N SER A 156 5.07 -7.44 -0.62
CA SER A 156 6.07 -7.93 -1.56
C SER A 156 5.72 -7.51 -3.00
N LEU A 157 6.67 -7.66 -3.92
CA LEU A 157 6.45 -7.43 -5.36
C LEU A 157 5.23 -8.24 -5.87
N ALA A 158 5.13 -9.52 -5.53
CA ALA A 158 4.00 -10.36 -5.94
C ALA A 158 2.65 -9.85 -5.38
N SER A 159 2.61 -9.42 -4.11
CA SER A 159 1.42 -8.84 -3.50
C SER A 159 1.01 -7.53 -4.15
N PHE A 160 1.98 -6.68 -4.47
CA PHE A 160 1.75 -5.42 -5.16
C PHE A 160 1.08 -5.66 -6.52
N PHE A 161 1.66 -6.51 -7.37
CA PHE A 161 1.09 -6.83 -8.68
C PHE A 161 -0.29 -7.50 -8.58
N ALA A 162 -0.49 -8.36 -7.56
CA ALA A 162 -1.80 -8.95 -7.31
C ALA A 162 -2.87 -7.88 -7.01
N LEU A 163 -2.60 -7.00 -6.04
CA LEU A 163 -3.51 -5.95 -5.61
C LEU A 163 -3.76 -4.91 -6.71
N LYS A 164 -2.70 -4.48 -7.40
CA LYS A 164 -2.81 -3.57 -8.54
C LYS A 164 -3.63 -4.18 -9.66
N GLY A 165 -3.46 -5.46 -9.97
CA GLY A 165 -4.29 -6.13 -10.98
C GLY A 165 -5.78 -6.08 -10.67
N PHE A 166 -6.18 -6.24 -9.40
CA PHE A 166 -7.58 -6.06 -9.01
C PHE A 166 -8.04 -4.61 -9.09
N ALA A 167 -7.23 -3.65 -8.63
CA ALA A 167 -7.55 -2.23 -8.73
C ALA A 167 -7.73 -1.79 -10.19
N PHE A 168 -6.80 -2.19 -11.05
CA PHE A 168 -6.77 -1.88 -12.48
C PHE A 168 -7.89 -2.56 -13.28
N GLY A 169 -8.33 -3.74 -12.84
CA GLY A 169 -9.50 -4.42 -13.39
C GLY A 169 -10.81 -3.72 -13.03
N GLU A 170 -10.88 -3.03 -11.88
CA GLU A 170 -12.12 -2.48 -11.31
C GLU A 170 -12.24 -0.94 -11.45
N ARG A 171 -11.13 -0.21 -11.64
CA ARG A 171 -11.11 1.26 -11.76
C ARG A 171 -10.09 1.70 -12.82
N TYR A 172 -10.50 2.57 -13.74
CA TYR A 172 -9.62 3.19 -14.73
C TYR A 172 -8.83 4.33 -14.08
N ARG A 173 -7.54 4.14 -13.75
CA ARG A 173 -6.67 5.21 -13.26
C ARG A 173 -5.25 5.12 -13.83
N GLU A 174 -4.79 6.22 -14.42
CA GLU A 174 -3.44 6.40 -15.00
C GLU A 174 -2.33 6.04 -14.01
N LYS A 175 -2.50 6.40 -12.72
CA LYS A 175 -1.53 6.09 -11.65
C LYS A 175 -1.22 4.59 -11.52
N ASP A 176 -2.21 3.71 -11.70
CA ASP A 176 -1.98 2.27 -11.59
C ASP A 176 -1.14 1.73 -12.76
N ALA A 177 -1.29 2.30 -13.96
CA ALA A 177 -0.45 1.96 -15.09
C ALA A 177 0.98 2.46 -14.89
N TYR A 178 1.14 3.69 -14.39
CA TYR A 178 2.43 4.27 -14.04
C TYR A 178 3.19 3.41 -13.02
N ASP A 179 2.57 3.03 -11.91
CA ASP A 179 3.27 2.25 -10.87
C ASP A 179 3.71 0.86 -11.39
N ILE A 180 2.88 0.22 -12.24
CA ILE A 180 3.20 -1.07 -12.88
C ILE A 180 4.36 -0.89 -13.85
N TYR A 181 4.30 0.13 -14.70
CA TYR A 181 5.35 0.42 -15.68
C TYR A 181 6.68 0.72 -14.99
N ALA A 182 6.67 1.60 -13.99
CA ALA A 182 7.87 2.00 -13.26
C ALA A 182 8.58 0.80 -12.61
N LEU A 183 7.84 -0.12 -11.99
CA LEU A 183 8.44 -1.34 -11.46
C LEU A 183 8.94 -2.28 -12.55
N CYS A 184 8.20 -2.45 -13.65
CA CYS A 184 8.66 -3.29 -14.74
C CYS A 184 9.92 -2.75 -15.42
N ASP A 185 10.09 -1.43 -15.51
CA ASP A 185 11.19 -0.82 -16.25
C ASP A 185 12.44 -0.61 -15.38
N TYR A 186 12.26 -0.26 -14.10
CA TYR A 186 13.35 0.21 -13.24
C TYR A 186 13.70 -0.70 -12.05
N TYR A 187 12.96 -1.80 -11.83
CA TYR A 187 13.29 -2.74 -10.76
C TYR A 187 14.41 -3.67 -11.18
N LYS A 188 15.58 -3.55 -10.54
CA LYS A 188 16.79 -4.35 -10.86
C LYS A 188 17.10 -4.28 -12.36
N GLU A 189 17.24 -5.43 -13.04
CA GLU A 189 17.48 -5.54 -14.49
C GLU A 189 16.18 -5.43 -15.33
N GLY A 190 15.11 -4.87 -14.75
CA GLY A 190 13.85 -4.57 -15.41
C GLY A 190 12.86 -5.76 -15.44
N PRO A 191 12.16 -6.00 -16.55
CA PRO A 191 10.98 -6.87 -16.55
C PRO A 191 11.30 -8.34 -16.32
N VAL A 192 12.53 -8.77 -16.65
CA VAL A 192 13.01 -10.14 -16.40
C VAL A 192 13.09 -10.39 -14.90
N SER A 193 13.68 -9.46 -14.14
CA SER A 193 13.86 -9.58 -12.70
C SER A 193 12.52 -9.54 -11.95
N VAL A 194 11.58 -8.72 -12.41
CA VAL A 194 10.19 -8.74 -11.93
C VAL A 194 9.55 -10.11 -12.16
N ALA A 195 9.69 -10.67 -13.37
CA ALA A 195 9.11 -11.97 -13.69
C ALA A 195 9.73 -13.09 -12.85
N GLU A 196 11.06 -13.12 -12.69
CA GLU A 196 11.77 -14.11 -11.90
C GLU A 196 11.38 -14.10 -10.42
N GLU A 197 11.22 -12.92 -9.83
CA GLU A 197 10.85 -12.79 -8.41
C GLU A 197 9.40 -13.18 -8.15
N ILE A 198 8.49 -12.91 -9.08
CA ILE A 198 7.07 -13.29 -8.97
C ILE A 198 6.85 -14.77 -9.31
N ARG A 199 7.69 -15.36 -10.17
CA ARG A 199 7.55 -16.72 -10.71
C ARG A 199 7.26 -17.82 -9.67
N PRO A 200 7.86 -17.83 -8.46
CA PRO A 200 7.57 -18.83 -7.43
C PRO A 200 6.18 -18.70 -6.80
N LYS A 201 5.57 -17.51 -6.89
CA LYS A 201 4.26 -17.18 -6.27
C LYS A 201 3.11 -17.17 -7.29
N ARG A 202 3.40 -17.38 -8.58
CA ARG A 202 2.45 -17.23 -9.69
C ARG A 202 1.22 -18.15 -9.63
N GLU A 203 1.32 -19.30 -8.97
CA GLU A 203 0.20 -20.26 -8.89
C GLU A 203 -0.74 -19.99 -7.70
N ILE A 204 -0.40 -19.05 -6.82
CA ILE A 204 -1.34 -18.56 -5.80
C ILE A 204 -2.49 -17.87 -6.54
N ASP A 205 -3.73 -18.33 -6.33
CA ASP A 205 -4.92 -17.91 -7.11
C ASP A 205 -5.02 -16.39 -7.27
N ILE A 206 -4.80 -15.67 -6.16
CA ILE A 206 -4.96 -14.23 -6.10
C ILE A 206 -3.89 -13.49 -6.90
N VAL A 207 -2.64 -13.99 -6.87
CA VAL A 207 -1.52 -13.49 -7.67
C VAL A 207 -1.80 -13.76 -9.14
N LYS A 208 -2.17 -15.00 -9.48
CA LYS A 208 -2.51 -15.42 -10.84
C LYS A 208 -3.60 -14.54 -11.46
N ARG A 209 -4.66 -14.26 -10.69
CA ARG A 209 -5.79 -13.43 -11.14
C ARG A 209 -5.39 -11.98 -11.33
N GLY A 210 -4.60 -11.41 -10.41
CA GLY A 210 -4.07 -10.06 -10.55
C GLY A 210 -3.18 -9.92 -11.79
N LEU A 211 -2.23 -10.83 -11.98
CA LEU A 211 -1.36 -10.85 -13.17
C LEU A 211 -2.15 -10.99 -14.47
N ASN A 212 -3.19 -11.84 -14.52
CA ASN A 212 -4.05 -11.96 -15.68
C ASN A 212 -4.83 -10.67 -15.98
N ALA A 213 -5.30 -9.96 -14.95
CA ALA A 213 -5.96 -8.67 -15.11
C ALA A 213 -5.00 -7.63 -15.71
N ILE A 214 -3.76 -7.57 -15.23
CA ILE A 214 -2.70 -6.71 -15.80
C ILE A 214 -2.44 -7.10 -17.26
N ARG A 215 -2.22 -8.39 -17.55
CA ARG A 215 -1.98 -8.90 -18.91
C ARG A 215 -3.05 -8.47 -19.90
N ASN A 216 -4.32 -8.51 -19.52
CA ASN A 216 -5.43 -8.14 -20.40
C ASN A 216 -5.42 -6.64 -20.74
N ARG A 217 -4.92 -5.79 -19.83
CA ARG A 217 -4.84 -4.34 -20.01
C ARG A 217 -3.55 -3.88 -20.69
N PHE A 218 -2.48 -4.65 -20.54
CA PHE A 218 -1.19 -4.47 -21.23
C PHE A 218 -1.02 -5.43 -22.42
N ARG A 219 -2.14 -5.75 -23.11
CA ARG A 219 -2.17 -6.77 -24.17
C ARG A 219 -1.41 -6.38 -25.45
N SER A 220 -1.25 -5.08 -25.70
CA SER A 220 -0.47 -4.51 -26.81
C SER A 220 -0.04 -3.07 -26.47
N PRO A 221 0.93 -2.49 -27.19
CA PRO A 221 1.34 -1.09 -27.00
C PRO A 221 0.21 -0.07 -27.15
N GLU A 222 -0.84 -0.39 -27.91
CA GLU A 222 -2.02 0.46 -28.15
C GLU A 222 -3.16 0.19 -27.14
N ALA A 223 -2.96 -0.73 -26.20
CA ALA A 223 -3.93 -1.01 -25.16
C ALA A 223 -3.97 0.10 -24.11
N GLU A 224 -5.03 0.10 -23.29
CA GLU A 224 -5.28 1.18 -22.34
C GLU A 224 -4.15 1.36 -21.31
N GLY A 225 -3.49 0.25 -20.91
CA GLY A 225 -2.41 0.31 -19.92
C GLY A 225 -1.21 1.13 -20.39
N PRO A 226 -0.53 0.72 -21.48
CA PRO A 226 0.61 1.47 -22.03
C PRO A 226 0.24 2.91 -22.41
N SER A 227 -0.95 3.16 -22.94
CA SER A 227 -1.36 4.52 -23.36
C SER A 227 -1.39 5.56 -22.24
N TRP A 228 -1.37 5.15 -20.97
CA TRP A 228 -1.35 6.04 -19.81
C TRP A 228 0.02 6.17 -19.15
N ALA A 229 0.98 5.32 -19.53
CA ALA A 229 2.33 5.30 -18.97
C ALA A 229 3.36 6.03 -19.86
N VAL A 230 2.99 6.32 -21.12
CA VAL A 230 3.83 6.94 -22.16
C VAL A 230 3.44 8.39 -22.41
#